data_AF-A0A0T6AGG2-F1
#
_entry.id   AF-A0A0T6AGG2-F1
#
_cell.length_a   1.000
_cell.length_b   1.000
_cell.length_c   1.000
_cell.angle_alpha   90.00
_cell.angle_beta   90.00
_cell.angle_gamma   90.00
#
_symmetry.space_group_name_H-M   'P 1'
#
loop_
_entity.id
_entity.type
_entity.pdbx_description
1 polymer ?
#
loop_
_entity_poly.entity_id
_entity_poly.type
_entity_poly.pdbx_seq_one_letter_code
_entity_poly.pdbx_strand_id
1 'polypeptide(L)'
;MERPYRCPVCNAPLEEDKDAGFKIPPQCPYLNTAYPELCSLHDKLYFGKWRKMEADPNDIKRAFAKLGRLLSKMKEVVEKENLEPARQNLKKAGEAFAMADVDEDPYSSIKHMDQTLSYIHHAINDLLQGKKAKLHSPADYERHYDVILPFKEDW
;
A
#
# COMPACT_ATOMS: atom_id res chain seq x y z
N MET A 1 9.73 23.27 -9.91
CA MET A 1 10.00 21.92 -9.37
C MET A 1 9.70 20.92 -10.46
N GLU A 2 10.74 20.35 -11.06
CA GLU A 2 10.58 19.25 -12.01
C GLU A 2 9.90 18.07 -11.31
N ARG A 3 8.92 17.45 -11.98
CA ARG A 3 8.20 16.30 -11.42
C ARG A 3 9.19 15.13 -11.28
N PRO A 4 9.16 14.36 -10.18
CA PRO A 4 10.00 13.17 -10.10
C PRO A 4 9.67 12.25 -11.27
N TYR A 5 10.68 11.85 -12.03
CA TYR A 5 10.57 10.88 -13.11
C TYR A 5 9.99 9.58 -12.50
N ARG A 6 8.96 9.00 -13.13
CA ARG A 6 8.20 7.87 -12.59
C ARG A 6 8.53 6.60 -13.37
N CYS A 7 8.57 5.45 -12.70
CA CYS A 7 8.69 4.17 -13.35
C CYS A 7 7.47 3.95 -14.26
N PRO A 8 7.64 3.65 -15.57
CA PRO A 8 6.52 3.46 -16.48
C PRO A 8 5.70 2.19 -16.19
N VAL A 9 6.22 1.30 -15.33
CA VAL A 9 5.56 0.04 -14.95
C VAL A 9 4.68 0.25 -13.72
N CYS A 10 5.28 0.62 -12.58
CA CYS A 10 4.57 0.66 -11.29
C CYS A 10 4.28 2.09 -10.80
N ASN A 11 4.63 3.11 -11.58
CA ASN A 11 4.47 4.52 -11.22
C ASN A 11 5.18 4.95 -9.91
N ALA A 12 6.10 4.13 -9.41
CA ALA A 12 6.99 4.52 -8.33
C ALA A 12 7.84 5.73 -8.75
N PRO A 13 8.12 6.70 -7.86
CA PRO A 13 9.18 7.67 -8.13
C PRO A 13 10.48 6.92 -8.42
N LEU A 14 11.28 7.46 -9.36
CA LEU A 14 12.65 7.00 -9.63
C LEU A 14 13.67 7.74 -8.76
N GLU A 15 13.20 8.18 -7.60
CA GLU A 15 13.98 8.62 -6.44
C GLU A 15 13.60 7.70 -5.27
N GLU A 16 14.54 7.50 -4.34
CA GLU A 16 14.30 6.64 -3.17
C GLU A 16 13.12 7.17 -2.35
N ASP A 17 12.14 6.32 -2.06
CA ASP A 17 11.06 6.65 -1.13
C ASP A 17 11.60 6.48 0.28
N LYS A 18 12.14 7.57 0.85
CA LYS A 18 12.76 7.57 2.18
C LYS A 18 11.82 7.10 3.29
N ASP A 19 10.50 7.31 3.14
CA ASP A 19 9.53 6.84 4.12
C ASP A 19 9.40 5.31 4.12
N ALA A 20 9.61 4.64 2.97
CA ALA A 20 9.53 3.19 2.83
C ALA A 20 10.92 2.51 2.78
N GLY A 21 11.99 3.30 2.79
CA GLY A 21 13.35 2.84 2.51
C GLY A 21 13.47 2.06 1.20
N PHE A 22 12.66 2.41 0.20
CA PHE A 22 12.64 1.71 -1.08
C PHE A 22 13.91 2.01 -1.87
N LYS A 23 14.72 0.98 -2.11
CA LYS A 23 15.93 1.05 -2.92
C LYS A 23 15.57 0.80 -4.37
N ILE A 24 15.93 1.72 -5.26
CA ILE A 24 15.60 1.62 -6.68
C ILE A 24 16.41 0.47 -7.32
N PRO A 25 15.77 -0.62 -7.76
CA PRO A 25 16.47 -1.68 -8.48
C PRO A 25 16.70 -1.29 -9.95
N PRO A 26 17.68 -1.90 -10.65
CA PRO A 26 17.94 -1.65 -12.08
C PRO A 26 16.73 -1.96 -12.98
N GLN A 27 15.90 -2.91 -12.58
CA GLN A 27 14.65 -3.26 -13.25
C GLN A 27 13.50 -3.19 -12.25
N CYS A 28 12.36 -2.66 -12.68
CA CYS A 28 11.16 -2.57 -11.84
C CYS A 28 10.77 -3.96 -11.29
N PRO A 29 10.65 -4.13 -9.97
CA PRO A 29 10.39 -5.44 -9.38
C PRO A 29 8.96 -5.91 -9.66
N TYR A 30 8.07 -4.99 -10.05
CA TYR A 30 6.67 -5.25 -10.38
C TYR A 30 6.43 -5.46 -11.90
N LEU A 31 7.49 -5.58 -12.73
CA LEU A 31 7.35 -5.67 -14.20
C LEU A 31 6.37 -6.74 -14.67
N ASN A 32 6.37 -7.89 -14.01
CA ASN A 32 5.54 -9.04 -14.37
C ASN A 32 4.31 -9.20 -13.45
N THR A 33 4.02 -8.18 -12.64
CA THR A 33 2.92 -8.20 -11.67
C THR A 33 1.69 -7.56 -12.29
N ALA A 34 0.54 -8.25 -12.24
CA ALA A 34 -0.71 -7.62 -12.62
C ALA A 34 -1.06 -6.51 -11.61
N TYR A 35 -1.58 -5.38 -12.10
CA TYR A 35 -1.78 -4.16 -11.30
C TYR A 35 -0.51 -3.67 -10.57
N PRO A 36 0.60 -3.45 -11.30
CA PRO A 36 1.90 -3.18 -10.69
C PRO A 36 1.93 -1.90 -9.84
N GLU A 37 1.14 -0.89 -10.21
CA GLU A 37 1.00 0.33 -9.42
C GLU A 37 0.30 0.07 -8.07
N LEU A 38 -0.77 -0.73 -8.04
CA LEU A 38 -1.49 -1.04 -6.81
C LEU A 38 -0.60 -1.84 -5.85
N CYS A 39 0.07 -2.87 -6.34
CA CYS A 39 1.01 -3.67 -5.56
C CYS A 39 2.17 -2.82 -5.03
N SER A 40 2.74 -1.94 -5.85
CA SER A 40 3.84 -1.07 -5.41
C SER A 40 3.40 -0.04 -4.36
N LEU A 41 2.23 0.57 -4.51
CA LEU A 41 1.71 1.52 -3.53
C LEU A 41 1.37 0.82 -2.21
N HIS A 42 0.79 -0.38 -2.29
CA HIS A 42 0.55 -1.22 -1.12
C HIS A 42 1.85 -1.52 -0.38
N ASP A 43 2.88 -2.02 -1.06
CA ASP A 43 4.12 -2.44 -0.39
C ASP A 43 4.88 -1.27 0.23
N LYS A 44 4.85 -0.09 -0.40
CA LYS A 44 5.41 1.14 0.19
C LYS A 44 4.72 1.55 1.48
N LEU A 45 3.42 1.28 1.61
CA LEU A 45 2.70 1.48 2.86
C LEU A 45 2.99 0.35 3.84
N TYR A 46 3.03 -0.90 3.37
CA TYR A 46 3.28 -2.09 4.20
C TYR A 46 4.67 -2.06 4.86
N PHE A 47 5.70 -1.60 4.15
CA PHE A 47 7.06 -1.42 4.65
C PHE A 47 7.35 0.00 5.14
N GLY A 48 6.33 0.86 5.21
CA GLY A 48 6.48 2.26 5.56
C GLY A 48 6.91 2.48 7.02
N LYS A 49 7.70 3.53 7.25
CA LYS A 49 8.19 3.94 8.58
C LYS A 49 7.10 4.10 9.63
N TRP A 50 5.87 4.47 9.24
CA TRP A 50 4.73 4.63 10.14
C TRP A 50 4.35 3.38 10.95
N ARG A 51 4.80 2.19 10.52
CA ARG A 51 4.62 0.93 11.25
C ARG A 51 5.77 0.60 12.20
N LYS A 52 6.87 1.38 12.20
CA LYS A 52 8.05 1.17 13.04
C LYS A 52 7.87 1.82 14.43
N MET A 53 8.57 1.33 15.45
CA MET A 53 8.46 1.87 16.82
C MET A 53 8.90 3.34 16.91
N GLU A 54 9.82 3.75 16.05
CA GLU A 54 10.34 5.12 15.95
C GLU A 54 9.48 6.07 15.10
N ALA A 55 8.29 5.64 14.66
CA ALA A 55 7.38 6.47 13.90
C ALA A 55 6.94 7.70 14.70
N ASP A 56 7.11 8.89 14.12
CA ASP A 56 6.59 10.13 14.67
C ASP A 56 5.19 10.46 14.11
N PRO A 57 4.45 11.40 14.72
CA PRO A 57 3.12 11.79 14.24
C PRO A 57 3.09 12.24 12.77
N ASN A 58 4.15 12.86 12.27
CA ASN A 58 4.21 13.29 10.87
C ASN A 58 4.41 12.09 9.93
N ASP A 59 5.13 11.05 10.33
CA ASP A 59 5.24 9.80 9.57
C ASP A 59 3.86 9.17 9.38
N ILE A 60 3.06 9.12 10.46
CA ILE A 60 1.69 8.61 10.46
C ILE A 60 0.79 9.44 9.55
N LYS A 61 0.80 10.77 9.68
CA LYS A 61 0.02 11.68 8.82
C LYS A 61 0.37 11.52 7.34
N ARG A 62 1.66 11.41 7.00
CA ARG A 62 2.11 11.18 5.62
C ARG A 62 1.64 9.83 5.09
N ALA A 63 1.71 8.78 5.91
CA ALA A 63 1.22 7.45 5.56
C ALA A 63 -0.31 7.45 5.37
N PHE A 64 -1.08 8.13 6.22
CA PHE A 64 -2.53 8.27 6.07
C PHE A 64 -2.91 8.95 4.75
N ALA A 65 -2.21 10.03 4.38
CA ALA A 65 -2.41 10.66 3.08
C ALA A 65 -2.02 9.74 1.89
N LYS A 66 -0.96 8.93 2.03
CA LYS A 66 -0.56 7.91 1.04
C LYS A 66 -1.64 6.81 0.92
N LEU A 67 -2.19 6.36 2.04
CA LEU A 67 -3.24 5.35 2.14
C LEU A 67 -4.54 5.82 1.51
N GLY A 68 -4.95 7.08 1.74
CA GLY A 68 -6.10 7.70 1.07
C GLY A 68 -5.95 7.72 -0.46
N ARG A 69 -4.75 8.03 -0.98
CA ARG A 69 -4.47 7.96 -2.43
C ARG A 69 -4.57 6.54 -2.99
N LEU A 70 -4.07 5.54 -2.25
CA LEU A 70 -4.21 4.13 -2.63
C LEU A 70 -5.69 3.72 -2.64
N LEU A 71 -6.46 4.12 -1.63
CA LEU A 71 -7.89 3.83 -1.55
C LEU A 71 -8.66 4.42 -2.74
N SER A 72 -8.37 5.66 -3.15
CA SER A 72 -8.97 6.26 -4.34
C SER A 72 -8.63 5.49 -5.62
N LYS A 73 -7.37 5.07 -5.80
CA LYS A 73 -6.97 4.24 -6.95
C LYS A 73 -7.63 2.86 -6.95
N MET A 74 -7.78 2.26 -5.78
CA MET A 74 -8.50 1.00 -5.63
C MET A 74 -9.97 1.14 -6.04
N LYS A 75 -10.64 2.26 -5.70
CA LYS A 75 -12.02 2.54 -6.14
C LYS A 75 -12.13 2.55 -7.66
N GLU A 76 -11.27 3.30 -8.35
CA GLU A 76 -11.27 3.37 -9.81
C GLU A 76 -11.11 1.98 -10.47
N VAL A 77 -10.18 1.15 -9.96
CA VAL A 77 -9.92 -0.18 -10.52
C VAL A 77 -11.05 -1.16 -10.20
N VAL A 78 -11.53 -1.18 -8.95
CA VAL A 78 -12.60 -2.09 -8.52
C VAL A 78 -13.93 -1.76 -9.22
N GLU A 79 -14.24 -0.49 -9.43
CA GLU A 79 -15.42 -0.07 -10.22
C GLU A 79 -15.33 -0.59 -11.65
N LYS A 80 -14.16 -0.48 -12.28
CA LYS A 80 -13.93 -0.95 -13.65
C LYS A 80 -14.01 -2.46 -13.79
N GLU A 81 -13.34 -3.20 -12.90
CA GLU A 81 -13.27 -4.67 -12.96
C GLU A 81 -14.58 -5.32 -12.46
N ASN A 82 -15.38 -4.57 -11.70
CA ASN A 82 -16.73 -4.91 -11.27
C ASN A 82 -16.82 -6.25 -10.49
N LEU A 83 -15.77 -6.60 -9.72
CA LEU A 83 -15.70 -7.82 -8.93
C LEU A 83 -16.26 -7.63 -7.53
N GLU A 84 -17.23 -8.47 -7.16
CA GLU A 84 -17.96 -8.34 -5.89
C GLU A 84 -17.10 -8.57 -4.63
N PRO A 85 -16.23 -9.59 -4.57
CA PRO A 85 -15.33 -9.76 -3.41
C PRO A 85 -14.43 -8.53 -3.17
N ALA A 86 -13.86 -8.00 -4.25
CA ALA A 86 -13.00 -6.81 -4.21
C ALA A 86 -13.78 -5.58 -3.72
N ARG A 87 -15.04 -5.40 -4.12
CA ARG A 87 -15.93 -4.34 -3.62
C ARG A 87 -16.20 -4.44 -2.13
N GLN A 88 -16.45 -5.65 -1.63
CA GLN A 88 -16.72 -5.87 -0.21
C GLN A 88 -15.50 -5.54 0.65
N ASN A 89 -14.31 -5.99 0.23
CA ASN A 89 -13.06 -5.65 0.92
C ASN A 89 -12.75 -4.15 0.81
N LEU A 90 -12.99 -3.52 -0.34
CA LEU A 90 -12.82 -2.08 -0.51
C LEU A 90 -13.77 -1.26 0.39
N LYS A 91 -15.01 -1.72 0.58
CA LYS A 91 -15.96 -1.10 1.51
C LYS A 91 -15.42 -1.14 2.94
N LYS A 92 -14.98 -2.31 3.42
CA LYS A 92 -14.37 -2.46 4.76
C LYS A 92 -13.13 -1.60 4.93
N ALA A 93 -12.28 -1.50 3.89
CA ALA A 93 -11.11 -0.63 3.90
C ALA A 93 -11.51 0.84 4.11
N GLY A 94 -12.55 1.31 3.42
CA GLY A 94 -13.09 2.66 3.57
C GLY A 94 -13.69 2.93 4.94
N GLU A 95 -14.43 1.97 5.50
CA GLU A 95 -14.98 2.06 6.86
C GLU A 95 -13.87 2.16 7.91
N ALA A 96 -12.85 1.30 7.83
CA ALA A 96 -11.70 1.37 8.73
C ALA A 96 -10.93 2.70 8.58
N PHE A 97 -10.77 3.19 7.35
CA PHE A 97 -10.05 4.43 7.08
C PHE A 97 -10.75 5.65 7.70
N ALA A 98 -12.08 5.66 7.68
CA ALA A 98 -12.89 6.72 8.26
C ALA A 98 -12.84 6.78 9.80
N MET A 99 -12.37 5.70 10.45
CA MET A 99 -12.21 5.66 11.91
C MET A 99 -10.88 6.25 12.40
N ALA A 100 -9.92 6.48 11.50
CA ALA A 100 -8.64 7.08 11.85
C ALA A 100 -8.76 8.60 11.92
N ASP A 101 -8.31 9.18 13.03
CA ASP A 101 -8.12 10.62 13.21
C ASP A 101 -6.65 10.91 13.49
N VAL A 102 -5.88 11.06 12.42
CA VAL A 102 -4.44 11.27 12.53
C VAL A 102 -4.07 12.67 12.99
N ASP A 103 -5.00 13.62 13.00
CA ASP A 103 -4.73 14.99 13.43
C ASP A 103 -4.89 15.15 14.93
N GLU A 104 -5.88 14.49 15.53
CA GLU A 104 -6.12 14.48 16.97
C GLU A 104 -5.38 13.34 17.70
N ASP A 105 -5.43 12.11 17.17
CA ASP A 105 -4.80 10.93 17.78
C ASP A 105 -4.04 10.05 16.75
N PRO A 106 -2.83 10.48 16.33
CA PRO A 106 -2.01 9.75 15.37
C PRO A 106 -1.72 8.31 15.78
N TYR A 107 -1.36 8.06 17.04
CA TYR A 107 -0.89 6.75 17.47
C TYR A 107 -2.04 5.74 17.57
N SER A 108 -3.20 6.13 18.11
CA SER A 108 -4.37 5.25 18.13
C SER A 108 -4.92 4.99 16.73
N SER A 109 -4.67 5.90 15.77
CA SER A 109 -5.07 5.75 14.37
C SER A 109 -4.29 4.66 13.62
N ILE A 110 -3.10 4.27 14.08
CA ILE A 110 -2.27 3.22 13.45
C ILE A 110 -3.07 1.93 13.28
N LYS A 111 -3.85 1.51 14.28
CA LYS A 111 -4.64 0.26 14.21
C LYS A 111 -5.67 0.29 13.07
N HIS A 112 -6.28 1.45 12.83
CA HIS A 112 -7.28 1.65 11.78
C HIS A 112 -6.62 1.73 10.41
N MET A 113 -5.45 2.37 10.33
CA MET A 113 -4.63 2.39 9.12
C MET A 113 -4.14 0.99 8.71
N ASP A 114 -3.71 0.16 9.67
CA ASP A 114 -3.30 -1.23 9.42
C ASP A 114 -4.49 -2.08 8.95
N GLN A 115 -5.66 -1.92 9.58
CA GLN A 115 -6.91 -2.56 9.13
C GLN A 115 -7.30 -2.16 7.71
N THR A 116 -7.23 -0.86 7.37
CA THR A 116 -7.47 -0.39 6.01
C THR A 116 -6.50 -1.03 5.03
N LEU A 117 -5.21 -1.07 5.35
CA LEU A 117 -4.19 -1.64 4.47
C LEU A 117 -4.40 -3.15 4.26
N SER A 118 -4.77 -3.88 5.32
CA SER A 118 -5.13 -5.30 5.27
C SER A 118 -6.33 -5.57 4.36
N TYR A 119 -7.41 -4.79 4.47
CA TYR A 119 -8.55 -4.92 3.55
C TYR A 119 -8.21 -4.54 2.11
N ILE A 120 -7.34 -3.54 1.90
CA ILE A 120 -6.81 -3.22 0.56
C ILE A 120 -6.01 -4.41 0.01
N HIS A 121 -5.18 -5.06 0.82
CA HIS A 121 -4.43 -6.25 0.43
C HIS A 121 -5.36 -7.36 -0.08
N HIS A 122 -6.42 -7.66 0.67
CA HIS A 122 -7.43 -8.63 0.25
C HIS A 122 -8.13 -8.22 -1.04
N ALA A 123 -8.52 -6.96 -1.19
CA ALA A 123 -9.13 -6.47 -2.42
C ALA A 123 -8.18 -6.58 -3.64
N ILE A 124 -6.87 -6.33 -3.46
CA ILE A 124 -5.86 -6.56 -4.51
C ILE A 124 -5.83 -8.05 -4.89
N ASN A 125 -5.83 -8.95 -3.90
CA ASN A 125 -5.84 -10.39 -4.16
C ASN A 125 -7.10 -10.88 -4.87
N ASP A 126 -8.28 -10.33 -4.54
CA ASP A 126 -9.52 -10.61 -5.27
C ASP A 126 -9.43 -10.18 -6.75
N LEU A 127 -8.85 -9.00 -7.02
CA LEU A 127 -8.62 -8.52 -8.38
C LEU A 127 -7.63 -9.40 -9.16
N LEU A 128 -6.56 -9.86 -8.49
CA LEU A 128 -5.55 -10.76 -9.08
C LEU A 128 -6.14 -12.14 -9.37
N GLN A 129 -6.93 -12.68 -8.44
CA GLN A 129 -7.63 -13.94 -8.63
C GLN A 129 -8.62 -13.87 -9.80
N GLY A 130 -9.36 -12.77 -9.94
CA GLY A 130 -10.24 -12.52 -11.09
C GLY A 130 -9.51 -12.57 -12.43
N LYS A 131 -8.22 -12.19 -12.46
CA LYS A 131 -7.33 -12.28 -13.63
C LYS A 131 -6.53 -13.57 -13.74
N LYS A 132 -6.74 -14.54 -12.83
CA LYS A 132 -5.93 -15.76 -12.71
C LYS A 132 -4.42 -15.47 -12.61
N ALA A 133 -4.07 -14.32 -12.03
CA ALA A 133 -2.69 -13.93 -11.79
C ALA A 133 -2.19 -14.51 -10.45
N LYS A 134 -0.85 -14.50 -10.26
CA LYS A 134 -0.25 -14.80 -8.96
C LYS A 134 -0.79 -13.81 -7.91
N LEU A 135 -1.17 -14.32 -6.74
CA LEU A 135 -1.58 -13.49 -5.60
C LEU A 135 -0.42 -12.59 -5.15
N HIS A 136 -0.77 -11.41 -4.64
CA HIS A 136 0.19 -10.46 -4.14
C HIS A 136 0.68 -10.90 -2.76
N SER A 137 2.00 -10.93 -2.58
CA SER A 137 2.65 -11.18 -1.30
C SER A 137 3.78 -10.17 -1.11
N PRO A 138 3.73 -9.30 -0.08
CA PRO A 138 4.81 -8.33 0.18
C PRO A 138 6.17 -9.01 0.39
N ALA A 139 6.17 -10.25 0.91
CA ALA A 139 7.38 -11.04 1.13
C ALA A 139 8.21 -11.25 -0.15
N ASP A 140 7.56 -11.32 -1.31
CA ASP A 140 8.25 -11.45 -2.61
C ASP A 140 9.12 -10.21 -2.96
N TYR A 141 8.84 -9.07 -2.32
CA TYR A 141 9.43 -7.76 -2.62
C TYR A 141 10.32 -7.21 -1.49
N GLU A 142 10.35 -7.84 -0.32
CA GLU A 142 11.07 -7.40 0.89
C GLU A 142 12.50 -6.91 0.62
N ARG A 143 13.26 -7.64 -0.21
CA ARG A 143 14.65 -7.30 -0.58
C ARG A 143 14.83 -5.90 -1.19
N HIS A 144 13.75 -5.26 -1.64
CA HIS A 144 13.75 -3.93 -2.24
C HIS A 144 13.40 -2.80 -1.25
N TYR A 145 13.07 -3.14 0.00
CA TYR A 145 12.64 -2.21 1.03
C TYR A 145 13.56 -2.28 2.26
N ASP A 146 13.54 -1.23 3.09
CA ASP A 146 14.22 -1.22 4.38
C ASP A 146 13.36 -1.89 5.45
N VAL A 147 13.37 -3.22 5.41
CA VAL A 147 12.51 -4.07 6.23
C VAL A 147 13.03 -4.15 7.66
N ILE A 148 12.29 -3.53 8.57
CA ILE A 148 12.33 -3.83 10.02
C ILE A 148 10.87 -4.09 10.40
N LEU A 149 10.41 -5.34 10.32
CA LEU A 149 9.04 -5.72 10.68
C LEU A 149 8.95 -5.83 12.21
N PRO A 150 8.10 -5.04 12.90
CA PRO A 150 7.83 -5.27 14.31
C PRO A 150 6.87 -6.45 14.53
N PHE A 151 6.05 -6.80 13.53
CA PHE A 151 5.08 -7.89 13.60
C PHE A 151 5.02 -8.64 12.27
N LYS A 152 5.32 -9.95 12.30
CA LYS A 152 4.89 -10.87 11.26
C LYS A 152 3.42 -11.17 11.53
N GLU A 153 2.53 -10.71 10.69
CA GLU A 153 1.19 -11.28 10.63
C GLU A 153 1.29 -12.62 9.91
N ASP A 154 0.80 -13.68 10.55
CA ASP A 154 0.62 -14.99 9.92
C ASP A 154 -0.57 -14.84 8.94
N TRP A 155 -0.25 -14.70 7.64
CA TRP A 155 -1.22 -14.64 6.53
C TRP A 155 -1.57 -16.03 6.01
#